data_AF-A0A6C2TYH3-F1
#
_entry.id   AF-A0A6C2TYH3-F1
#
_cell.length_a   1.000
_cell.length_b   1.000
_cell.length_c   1.000
_cell.angle_alpha   90.00
_cell.angle_beta   90.00
_cell.angle_gamma   90.00
#
_symmetry.space_group_name_H-M   'P 1'
#
loop_
_entity.id
_entity.type
_entity.pdbx_description
1 polymer ?
#
loop_
_entity_poly.entity_id
_entity_poly.type
_entity_poly.pdbx_seq_one_letter_code
_entity_poly.pdbx_strand_id
1 'polypeptide(L)' 'MSDQPDNSKCPVCGSPHIEGGIVEICGMEAVQEMICTECGASWEEVYTFTRRDNINEGTPDKRKEA' A
#
# COMPACT_ATOMS: atom_id res chain seq x y z
N MET A 1 14.47 -14.13 -4.88
CA MET A 1 14.32 -12.67 -4.94
C MET A 1 12.86 -12.44 -5.27
N SER A 2 12.07 -11.98 -4.32
CA SER A 2 10.64 -11.72 -4.56
C SER A 2 10.55 -10.39 -5.31
N ASP A 3 10.33 -10.49 -6.61
CA ASP A 3 9.96 -9.37 -7.48
C ASP A 3 8.53 -8.96 -7.07
N GLN A 4 8.43 -8.08 -6.07
CA GLN A 4 7.18 -7.39 -5.80
C GLN A 4 7.18 -6.13 -6.67
N PRO A 5 6.09 -5.85 -7.41
CA PRO A 5 6.02 -4.65 -8.21
C PRO A 5 6.17 -3.43 -7.30
N ASP A 6 7.13 -2.56 -7.63
CA ASP A 6 7.34 -1.28 -6.97
C ASP A 6 6.11 -0.40 -7.21
N ASN A 7 5.05 -0.57 -6.41
CA ASN A 7 3.83 0.22 -6.49
C ASN A 7 4.01 1.62 -5.89
N SER A 8 5.21 2.17 -6.03
CA SER A 8 5.65 3.46 -5.51
C SER A 8 6.14 4.38 -6.64
N LYS A 9 5.85 4.03 -7.90
CA LYS A 9 6.23 4.77 -9.09
C LYS A 9 5.04 4.90 -10.03
N CYS A 10 5.00 6.01 -10.77
CA CYS A 10 4.02 6.22 -11.80
C CYS A 10 4.15 5.15 -12.90
N PRO A 11 3.06 4.44 -13.26
CA PRO A 11 3.10 3.40 -14.28
C PRO A 11 3.29 3.94 -15.70
N VAL A 12 3.11 5.25 -15.90
CA VAL A 12 3.24 5.91 -17.21
C VAL A 12 4.64 6.45 -17.44
N CYS A 13 5.19 7.22 -16.51
CA CYS A 13 6.50 7.88 -16.68
C CYS A 13 7.63 7.32 -15.82
N GLY A 14 7.33 6.38 -14.91
CA GLY A 14 8.31 5.79 -13.98
C GLY A 14 8.76 6.71 -12.85
N SER A 15 8.23 7.94 -12.77
CA SER A 15 8.58 8.89 -11.69
C SER A 15 8.11 8.38 -10.33
N PRO A 16 8.91 8.55 -9.25
CA PRO A 16 8.49 8.26 -7.89
C PRO A 16 7.53 9.32 -7.31
N HIS A 17 7.27 10.41 -8.03
CA HIS A 17 6.46 11.52 -7.54
C HIS A 17 4.98 11.25 -7.82
N ILE A 18 4.35 10.58 -6.86
CA ILE A 18 2.95 10.18 -6.90
C ILE A 18 2.25 10.65 -5.62
N GLU A 19 0.98 11.03 -5.73
CA GLU A 19 0.13 11.43 -4.61
C GLU A 19 -1.13 10.55 -4.62
N GLY A 20 -1.54 10.12 -3.43
CA GLY A 20 -2.76 9.31 -3.24
C GLY A 20 -3.87 10.11 -2.59
N GLY A 21 -5.09 9.92 -3.10
CA GLY A 21 -6.31 10.52 -2.59
C GLY A 21 -6.91 9.77 -1.42
N ILE A 22 -8.21 9.99 -1.21
CA ILE A 22 -8.99 9.28 -0.18
C ILE A 22 -9.05 7.79 -0.55
N VAL A 23 -8.96 6.94 0.47
CA VAL A 23 -9.17 5.49 0.33
C VAL A 23 -10.65 5.20 0.56
N GLU A 24 -11.33 4.68 -0.46
CA GLU A 24 -12.72 4.28 -0.40
C GLU A 24 -12.84 2.78 -0.14
N ILE A 25 -13.55 2.39 0.91
CA ILE A 25 -13.69 0.99 1.32
C ILE A 25 -15.00 0.43 0.76
N CYS A 26 -14.91 -0.66 0.00
CA CYS A 26 -16.02 -1.36 -0.62
C CYS A 26 -15.93 -2.87 -0.35
N GLY A 27 -16.58 -3.33 0.71
CA GLY A 27 -16.60 -4.75 1.06
C GLY A 27 -15.23 -5.27 1.53
N MET A 28 -14.63 -6.19 0.76
CA MET A 28 -13.29 -6.75 1.04
C MET A 28 -12.17 -6.05 0.26
N GLU A 29 -12.51 -4.98 -0.45
CA GLU A 29 -11.59 -4.19 -1.24
C GLU A 29 -11.59 -2.74 -0.75
N ALA A 30 -10.47 -2.06 -0.95
CA ALA A 30 -10.36 -0.61 -0.85
C ALA A 30 -9.73 -0.08 -2.11
N VAL A 31 -10.27 1.01 -2.64
CA VAL A 31 -9.79 1.67 -3.86
C VAL A 31 -9.22 3.03 -3.48
N GLN A 32 -8.07 3.37 -4.04
CA GLN A 32 -7.46 4.69 -3.88
C GLN A 32 -7.15 5.27 -5.25
N GLU A 33 -7.61 6.50 -5.51
CA GLU A 33 -7.16 7.26 -6.68
C GLU A 33 -5.73 7.77 -6.46
N MET A 34 -4.88 7.59 -7.45
CA MET A 34 -3.49 8.04 -7.46
C MET A 34 -3.26 8.99 -8.64
N ILE A 35 -2.41 9.98 -8.43
CA ILE A 35 -1.97 10.92 -9.47
C ILE A 35 -0.45 11.05 -9.46
N CYS A 36 0.16 11.13 -10.65
CA CYS A 36 1.55 11.53 -10.79
C CYS A 36 1.63 13.04 -11.00
N THR A 37 2.31 13.74 -10.09
CA THR A 37 2.47 15.20 -10.16
C THR A 37 3.48 15.65 -11.23
N GLU A 38 4.26 14.72 -11.80
CA GLU A 38 5.24 15.03 -12.85
C GLU A 38 4.64 14.93 -14.26
N CYS A 39 3.89 13.87 -14.56
CA CYS A 39 3.29 13.67 -15.89
C CYS A 39 1.78 13.89 -15.94
N GLY A 40 1.11 14.04 -14.79
CA GLY A 40 -0.33 14.26 -14.69
C GLY A 40 -1.19 13.01 -14.88
N ALA A 41 -0.60 11.83 -15.08
CA ALA A 41 -1.36 10.58 -15.19
C ALA A 41 -2.05 10.23 -13.86
N SER A 42 -3.27 9.72 -13.93
CA SER A 42 -3.99 9.16 -12.79
C SER A 42 -4.35 7.69 -13.01
N TRP A 43 -4.44 6.93 -11.93
CA TRP A 43 -4.84 5.51 -11.92
C TRP A 43 -5.47 5.14 -10.57
N GLU A 44 -6.07 3.96 -10.51
CA GLU A 44 -6.67 3.43 -9.28
C GLU A 44 -5.80 2.30 -8.72
N GLU A 45 -5.58 2.31 -7.40
CA GLU A 45 -4.98 1.21 -6.66
C GLU A 45 -6.04 0.44 -5.89
N VAL A 46 -6.04 -0.88 -6.03
CA VAL A 46 -7.01 -1.77 -5.39
C VAL A 46 -6.30 -2.63 -4.34
N TYR A 47 -6.75 -2.51 -3.10
CA TYR A 47 -6.23 -3.20 -1.93
C TYR A 47 -7.25 -4.25 -1.46
N THR A 48 -6.86 -5.51 -1.38
CA THR A 48 -7.72 -6.58 -0.82
C THR A 48 -7.42 -6.79 0.66
N PHE A 49 -8.45 -6.77 1.51
CA PHE A 49 -8.29 -7.07 2.93
C PHE A 49 -8.19 -8.57 3.17
N THR A 50 -7.15 -9.00 3.90
CA THR A 50 -7.07 -10.35 4.43
C THR A 50 -7.44 -10.37 5.91
N ARG A 51 -8.47 -11.13 6.27
CA ARG A 51 -8.84 -11.37 7.66
C ARG A 51 -7.78 -12.25 8.33
N ARG A 52 -7.37 -11.90 9.55
CA ARG A 52 -6.66 -12.82 10.46
C ARG A 52 -7.59 -13.18 11.60
N ASP A 53 -7.97 -14.45 11.67
CA ASP A 53 -8.94 -14.94 12.66
C ASP A 53 -8.30 -15.30 14.02
N ASN A 54 -6.98 -15.43 14.11
CA ASN A 54 -6.28 -15.89 15.31
C ASN A 54 -5.03 -15.04 15.57
N ILE A 55 -5.20 -13.92 16.27
CA ILE A 55 -4.08 -13.13 16.79
C ILE A 55 -3.73 -13.75 18.15
N ASN A 56 -2.70 -14.60 18.19
CA ASN A 56 -2.16 -15.01 19.49
C ASN A 56 -1.45 -13.80 20.12
N GLU A 57 -1.65 -13.61 21.42
CA GLU A 57 -1.02 -12.53 22.19
C GLU A 57 0.50 -12.69 22.12
N GLY A 58 1.17 -11.64 21.64
CA GLY A 58 2.57 -11.69 21.24
C GLY A 58 3.53 -12.15 22.34
N THR A 59 4.59 -12.86 21.94
CA THR A 59 5.77 -13.09 22.76
C THR A 59 6.37 -11.75 23.22
N PRO A 60 6.75 -11.58 24.49
CA PRO A 60 7.36 -10.33 24.95
C PRO A 60 8.70 -10.07 24.25
N ASP A 61 8.82 -8.90 23.63
CA ASP A 61 10.06 -8.37 23.03
C ASP A 61 11.11 -8.17 24.13
N LYS A 62 12.01 -9.14 24.30
CA LYS A 62 13.18 -9.01 25.19
C LYS A 62 14.29 -8.25 24.47
N ARG A 63 14.05 -7.01 24.04
CA ARG A 63 15.15 -6.06 23.85
C ARG A 63 15.65 -5.68 25.24
N LYS A 64 16.68 -6.40 25.69
CA LYS A 64 17.44 -6.09 26.90
C LYS A 64 18.05 -4.71 26.71
N GLU A 65 17.69 -3.79 27.58
CA GLU A 65 18.58 -2.69 27.96
C GLU A 65 19.72 -3.30 28.79
N ALA A 66 20.94 -3.30 28.24
CA ALA A 66 22.24 -3.24 28.93
C ALA A 66 23.38 -3.48 27.91
#